data_AF-A0A2V4XDR0-F1
#
_entry.id   AF-A0A2V4XDR0-F1
#
_cell.length_a   1.000
_cell.length_b   1.000
_cell.length_c   1.000
_cell.angle_alpha   90.00
_cell.angle_beta   90.00
_cell.angle_gamma   90.00
#
_symmetry.space_group_name_H-M   'P 1'
#
loop_
_entity.id
_entity.type
_entity.pdbx_description
1 polymer ?
#
loop_
_entity_poly.entity_id
_entity_poly.type
_entity_poly.pdbx_seq_one_letter_code
_entity_poly.pdbx_strand_id
1 'polypeptide(L)' 'MLDRYTATYDGNGNITQLIDEEYINGNWELYGKDVYSYDANNRIIKTEYQIWNGSAWISDGLITYTIDANGNKTLFDRNL' A
#
# COMPACT_ATOMS: atom_id res chain seq x y z
N MET A 1 18.81 -2.87 -10.43
CA MET A 1 18.22 -2.22 -9.23
C MET A 1 18.09 -3.30 -8.18
N LEU A 2 18.37 -2.98 -6.92
CA LEU A 2 18.08 -3.87 -5.80
C LEU A 2 16.99 -3.19 -5.00
N ASP A 3 15.94 -3.95 -4.69
CA ASP A 3 14.77 -3.46 -3.98
C ASP A 3 14.61 -4.29 -2.70
N ARG A 4 14.15 -3.65 -1.62
CA ARG A 4 13.86 -4.29 -0.35
C ARG A 4 12.48 -3.88 0.11
N TYR A 5 11.71 -4.88 0.53
CA TYR A 5 10.35 -4.67 1.00
C TYR A 5 10.23 -5.01 2.49
N THR A 6 9.60 -4.12 3.24
CA THR A 6 9.23 -4.36 4.64
C THR A 6 7.72 -4.36 4.79
N ALA A 7 7.16 -5.49 5.25
CA ALA A 7 5.74 -5.64 5.47
C ALA A 7 5.38 -5.52 6.97
N THR A 8 4.33 -4.77 7.27
CA THR A 8 3.73 -4.69 8.61
C THR A 8 2.37 -5.37 8.60
N TYR A 9 2.03 -6.09 9.66
CA TYR A 9 0.81 -6.88 9.77
C TYR A 9 -0.05 -6.44 10.97
N ASP A 10 -1.37 -6.51 10.84
CA ASP A 10 -2.30 -6.37 11.97
C ASP A 10 -2.39 -7.66 12.81
N GLY A 11 -3.20 -7.63 13.87
CA GLY A 11 -3.44 -8.79 14.75
C GLY A 11 -4.19 -9.95 14.09
N ASN A 12 -4.80 -9.74 12.92
CA ASN A 12 -5.46 -10.77 12.12
C ASN A 12 -4.51 -11.37 11.07
N GLY A 13 -3.27 -10.88 10.97
CA GLY A 13 -2.29 -11.32 9.98
C GLY A 13 -2.46 -10.69 8.61
N ASN A 14 -3.24 -9.61 8.49
CA ASN A 14 -3.38 -8.86 7.24
C ASN A 14 -2.23 -7.85 7.10
N ILE A 15 -1.70 -7.67 5.88
CA ILE A 15 -0.69 -6.64 5.60
C ILE A 15 -1.33 -5.26 5.71
N THR A 16 -0.87 -4.41 6.63
CA THR A 16 -1.36 -3.03 6.76
C THR A 16 -0.51 -2.03 5.99
N GLN A 17 0.77 -2.37 5.78
CA GLN A 17 1.72 -1.51 5.09
C GLN A 17 2.81 -2.34 4.41
N LEU A 18 3.20 -1.91 3.23
CA LEU A 18 4.38 -2.39 2.52
C LEU A 18 5.27 -1.18 2.20
N ILE A 19 6.48 -1.12 2.78
CA ILE A 19 7.47 -0.09 2.44
C ILE A 19 8.43 -0.68 1.39
N ASP A 20 8.72 0.12 0.37
CA ASP A 20 9.70 -0.15 -0.67
C ASP A 20 10.93 0.77 -0.49
N GLU A 21 12.10 0.17 -0.53
CA GLU A 21 13.40 0.82 -0.48
C GLU A 21 14.24 0.39 -1.66
N GLU A 22 14.87 1.35 -2.33
CA GLU A 22 15.78 1.11 -3.44
C GLU A 22 17.23 1.27 -2.98
N TYR A 23 18.13 0.44 -3.51
CA TYR A 23 19.56 0.58 -3.26
C TYR A 23 20.19 1.58 -4.23
N ILE A 24 20.47 2.78 -3.72
CA ILE A 24 20.99 3.92 -4.48
C ILE A 24 22.33 4.35 -3.87
N ASN A 25 23.36 4.50 -4.71
CA ASN A 25 24.68 5.02 -4.31
C ASN A 25 25.31 4.37 -3.06
N GLY A 26 25.06 3.07 -2.86
CA GLY A 26 25.64 2.32 -1.74
C GLY A 26 24.80 2.31 -0.46
N ASN A 27 23.59 2.88 -0.48
CA ASN A 27 22.67 2.92 0.65
C ASN A 27 21.27 2.49 0.24
N TRP A 28 20.48 2.01 1.20
CA TRP A 28 19.05 1.81 1.02
C TRP A 28 18.33 3.12 1.29
N GLU A 29 17.54 3.59 0.33
CA GLU A 29 16.76 4.81 0.42
C GLU A 29 15.27 4.49 0.28
N LEU A 30 14.42 5.18 1.04
CA LEU A 30 12.97 5.03 0.93
C LEU A 30 12.50 5.50 -0.45
N TYR A 31 11.70 4.66 -1.12
CA TYR A 31 11.12 4.98 -2.42
C TYR A 31 9.62 5.21 -2.31
N GLY A 32 8.90 4.20 -1.82
CA GLY A 32 7.44 4.19 -1.80
C GLY A 32 6.88 3.42 -0.62
N LYS A 33 5.58 3.56 -0.40
CA LYS A 33 4.83 2.63 0.43
C LYS A 33 3.39 2.51 -0.03
N ASP A 34 2.85 1.34 0.23
CA ASP A 34 1.43 1.03 0.12
C ASP A 34 0.82 0.91 1.51
N VAL A 35 -0.38 1.44 1.70
CA VAL A 35 -1.17 1.26 2.93
C VAL A 35 -2.51 0.62 2.56
N TYR A 36 -2.86 -0.45 3.26
CA TYR A 36 -4.06 -1.24 2.97
C TYR A 36 -5.08 -1.08 4.10
N SER A 37 -6.35 -0.94 3.72
CA SER A 37 -7.48 -0.99 4.67
C SER A 37 -8.44 -2.11 4.31
N TYR A 38 -9.06 -2.66 5.34
CA TYR A 38 -9.87 -3.88 5.27
C TYR A 38 -11.30 -3.64 5.76
N ASP A 39 -12.23 -4.41 5.23
CA ASP A 39 -13.56 -4.53 5.83
C ASP A 39 -13.57 -5.53 7.00
N ALA A 40 -14.73 -5.70 7.64
CA ALA A 40 -14.91 -6.61 8.77
C ALA A 40 -14.67 -8.09 8.43
N ASN A 41 -14.57 -8.45 7.15
CA ASN A 41 -14.31 -9.81 6.67
C ASN A 41 -12.86 -9.98 6.19
N ASN A 42 -11.94 -9.07 6.56
CA ASN A 42 -10.54 -9.07 6.15
C ASN A 42 -10.35 -8.97 4.62
N ARG A 43 -11.24 -8.28 3.90
CA ARG A 43 -11.08 -8.01 2.47
C ARG A 43 -10.58 -6.58 2.27
N ILE A 44 -9.53 -6.41 1.46
CA ILE A 44 -9.01 -5.07 1.12
C ILE A 44 -10.11 -4.26 0.42
N ILE A 45 -10.42 -3.09 0.96
CA ILE A 45 -11.36 -2.10 0.41
C ILE A 45 -10.67 -0.81 -0.01
N LYS A 46 -9.41 -0.62 0.37
CA LYS A 46 -8.64 0.59 0.06
C LYS A 46 -7.15 0.28 -0.03
N THR A 47 -6.50 0.87 -1.02
CA THR A 47 -5.04 0.92 -1.14
C THR A 47 -4.62 2.38 -1.37
N GLU A 48 -3.77 2.90 -0.49
CA GLU A 48 -3.13 4.21 -0.65
C GLU A 48 -1.68 4.01 -1.07
N TYR A 49 -1.27 4.70 -2.14
CA TYR A 49 0.09 4.73 -2.64
C TYR A 49 0.74 6.05 -2.20
N GLN A 50 1.93 5.97 -1.62
CA GLN A 50 2.68 7.15 -1.20
C GLN A 50 4.13 7.04 -1.66
N ILE A 51 4.68 8.15 -2.14
CA ILE A 51 6.10 8.27 -2.50
C ILE A 51 6.85 9.04 -1.41
N TRP A 52 8.12 8.72 -1.23
CA TRP A 52 8.99 9.47 -0.33
C TRP A 52 9.64 10.63 -1.09
N ASN A 53 9.49 11.87 -0.60
CA ASN A 53 10.10 13.05 -1.22
C ASN A 53 11.44 13.47 -0.58
N GLY A 54 12.02 12.61 0.26
CA GLY A 54 13.22 12.92 1.06
C GLY A 54 12.93 13.47 2.47
N SER A 55 11.69 13.89 2.75
CA SER A 55 11.32 14.48 4.06
C SER A 55 9.96 14.02 4.59
N ALA A 56 9.03 13.67 3.70
CA ALA A 56 7.69 13.24 4.03
C ALA A 56 7.15 12.27 2.98
N TRP A 57 6.17 11.48 3.38
CA TRP A 57 5.36 10.68 2.49
C TRP A 57 4.31 11.56 1.82
N ILE A 58 4.30 11.55 0.49
CA ILE A 58 3.33 12.29 -0.33
C ILE A 58 2.38 11.28 -0.96
N SER A 59 1.08 11.57 -0.91
CA SER A 59 0.07 10.77 -1.60
C SER A 59 0.34 10.79 -3.11
N ASP A 60 0.50 9.60 -3.69
CA ASP A 60 0.71 9.37 -5.12
C ASP A 60 -0.52 8.74 -5.78
N GLY A 61 -1.35 8.06 -4.99
CA GLY A 61 -2.60 7.53 -5.50
C GLY A 61 -3.47 6.89 -4.42
N LEU A 62 -4.72 6.69 -4.78
CA LEU A 62 -5.72 6.04 -3.95
C LEU A 62 -6.61 5.18 -4.84
N ILE A 63 -6.73 3.90 -4.49
CA ILE A 63 -7.74 3.02 -5.06
C ILE A 63 -8.69 2.58 -3.95
N THR A 64 -9.98 2.69 -4.22
CA THR A 64 -11.03 2.15 -3.35
C THR A 64 -11.82 1.08 -4.10
N TYR A 65 -12.22 0.04 -3.37
CA TYR A 65 -12.95 -1.09 -3.90
C TYR A 65 -14.30 -1.23 -3.21
N THR A 66 -15.31 -1.61 -3.99
CA THR A 66 -16.54 -2.20 -3.48
C THR A 66 -16.44 -3.72 -3.58
N ILE A 67 -17.22 -4.41 -2.75
CA ILE A 67 -17.36 -5.86 -2.81
C ILE A 67 -18.80 -6.18 -3.20
N ASP A 68 -18.97 -6.94 -4.28
CA ASP A 68 -20.30 -7.38 -4.72
C ASP A 68 -20.87 -8.48 -3.78
N ALA A 69 -22.14 -8.84 -4.01
CA ALA A 69 -22.80 -9.88 -3.21
C ALA A 69 -22.16 -11.27 -3.34
N ASN A 70 -21.37 -11.51 -4.39
CA ASN A 70 -20.64 -12.76 -4.62
C ASN A 70 -19.23 -12.73 -3.99
N GLY A 71 -18.83 -11.62 -3.37
CA GLY A 71 -17.53 -11.45 -2.75
C GLY A 71 -16.42 -10.96 -3.70
N ASN A 72 -16.75 -10.59 -4.93
CA ASN A 72 -15.76 -10.09 -5.88
C ASN A 72 -15.43 -8.62 -5.63
N LYS A 73 -14.14 -8.28 -5.75
CA LYS A 73 -13.69 -6.88 -5.72
C LYS A 73 -14.02 -6.20 -7.05
N THR A 74 -14.70 -5.07 -6.97
CA THR A 74 -14.92 -4.15 -8.09
C THR A 74 -14.27 -2.81 -7.77
N LEU A 75 -13.62 -2.20 -8.75
CA LEU A 75 -13.08 -0.85 -8.61
C LEU A 75 -14.23 0.12 -8.34
N PHE A 76 -14.16 0.86 -7.24
CA PHE A 76 -15.10 1.93 -6.93
C PHE A 76 -14.60 3.27 -7.47
N ASP A 77 -13.39 3.64 -7.07
CA ASP A 77 -12.77 4.90 -7.45
C ASP A 77 -11.23 4.75 -7.50
N ARG A 78 -10.60 5.51 -8.38
CA ARG A 78 -9.15 5.57 -8.55
C ARG A 78 -8.73 7.02 -8.76
N ASN A 79 -8.04 7.58 -7.77
CA ASN A 79 -7.40 8.89 -7.85
C ASN A 79 -5.89 8.69 -8.01
N LEU A 80 -5.32 9.31 -9.04
CA LEU A 80 -3.89 9.34 -9.36
C LEU A 80 -3.47 10.81 -9.51
#